data_AF-A0A251X5N4-F1
#
_entry.id   AF-A0A251X5N4-F1
#
_cell.length_a   1.000
_cell.length_b   1.000
_cell.length_c   1.000
_cell.angle_alpha   90.00
_cell.angle_beta   90.00
_cell.angle_gamma   90.00
#
_symmetry.space_group_name_H-M   'P 1'
#
loop_
_entity.id
_entity.type
_entity.pdbx_description
1 polymer ?
#
loop_
_entity_poly.entity_id
_entity_poly.type
_entity_poly.pdbx_seq_one_letter_code
_entity_poly.pdbx_strand_id
1 'polypeptide(L)'
;MKSPKTITICMGSSCFSRGNNQNLKIIQEIISGYEGIDVQLSGALCQEQCSKGPVLYLGDTMFSCVDSSEIADLVETYINS
;
A
#
# COMPACT_ATOMS: atom_id res chain seq x y z
N MET A 1 -20.76 -9.93 -6.47
CA MET A 1 -20.07 -8.65 -6.73
C MET A 1 -18.89 -8.61 -5.77
N LYS A 2 -17.65 -8.68 -6.25
CA LYS A 2 -16.48 -8.45 -5.38
C LYS A 2 -16.36 -6.93 -5.21
N SER A 3 -16.28 -6.46 -3.98
CA SER A 3 -15.98 -5.04 -3.71
C SER A 3 -14.58 -4.70 -4.23
N PRO A 4 -14.35 -3.48 -4.75
CA PRO A 4 -13.01 -3.07 -5.16
C PRO A 4 -12.06 -3.12 -3.97
N LYS A 5 -10.87 -3.66 -4.18
CA LYS A 5 -9.79 -3.71 -3.19
C LYS A 5 -9.14 -2.33 -3.16
N THR A 6 -9.07 -1.69 -2.00
CA THR A 6 -8.51 -0.34 -1.88
C THR A 6 -7.14 -0.40 -1.22
N ILE A 7 -6.14 0.23 -1.82
CA ILE A 7 -4.80 0.36 -1.25
C ILE A 7 -4.50 1.85 -1.14
N THR A 8 -4.21 2.33 0.06
CA THR A 8 -3.87 3.74 0.29
C THR A 8 -2.44 3.86 0.82
N ILE A 9 -1.58 4.60 0.12
CA ILE A 9 -0.19 4.80 0.54
C ILE A 9 0.04 6.23 1.03
N CYS A 10 0.76 6.38 2.15
CA CYS A 10 1.15 7.70 2.62
C CYS A 10 2.24 8.30 1.72
N MET A 11 1.88 9.34 0.99
CA MET A 11 2.73 10.13 0.10
C MET A 11 3.37 11.34 0.81
N GLY A 12 3.18 11.48 2.13
CA GLY A 12 3.87 12.49 2.91
C GLY A 12 5.39 12.32 2.82
N SER A 13 6.14 13.42 2.73
CA SER A 13 7.60 13.42 2.51
C SER A 13 8.37 12.49 3.44
N SER A 14 8.00 12.43 4.74
CA SER A 14 8.59 11.52 5.72
C SER A 14 8.36 10.04 5.38
N CYS A 15 7.13 9.65 5.00
CA CYS A 15 6.85 8.25 4.66
C CYS A 15 7.47 7.88 3.31
N PHE A 16 7.43 8.81 2.34
CA PHE A 16 7.99 8.61 1.02
C PHE A 16 9.50 8.37 1.05
N SER A 17 10.26 9.16 1.82
CA SER A 17 11.71 8.99 1.96
C SER A 17 12.12 7.77 2.79
N ARG A 18 11.25 7.31 3.70
CA ARG A 18 11.50 6.14 4.56
C ARG A 18 11.28 4.79 3.88
N GLY A 19 10.69 4.75 2.69
CA GLY A 19 10.48 3.50 1.96
C GLY A 19 9.20 3.44 1.13
N ASN A 20 8.23 4.36 1.32
CA ASN A 20 7.00 4.32 0.51
C ASN A 20 7.27 4.56 -0.98
N ASN A 21 8.38 5.19 -1.36
CA ASN A 21 8.79 5.28 -2.76
C ASN A 21 9.09 3.91 -3.40
N GLN A 22 9.67 2.98 -2.64
CA GLN A 22 9.94 1.60 -3.07
C GLN A 22 8.67 0.77 -2.98
N ASN A 23 7.94 0.85 -1.87
CA ASN A 23 6.67 0.14 -1.67
C ASN A 23 5.67 0.49 -2.78
N LEU A 24 5.59 1.76 -3.18
CA LEU A 24 4.74 2.20 -4.28
C LEU A 24 5.03 1.46 -5.59
N LYS A 25 6.31 1.28 -5.93
CA LYS A 25 6.71 0.57 -7.17
C LYS A 25 6.32 -0.89 -7.11
N ILE A 26 6.62 -1.56 -6.00
CA ILE A 26 6.28 -2.98 -5.79
C ILE A 26 4.76 -3.18 -5.89
N ILE A 27 3.96 -2.33 -5.23
CA ILE A 27 2.50 -2.39 -5.30
C ILE A 27 2.02 -2.24 -6.75
N GLN A 28 2.57 -1.29 -7.51
CA GLN A 28 2.18 -1.08 -8.92
C GLN A 28 2.54 -2.27 -9.81
N GLU A 29 3.72 -2.87 -9.62
CA GLU A 29 4.15 -4.07 -10.36
C GLU A 29 3.24 -5.25 -10.08
N ILE A 30 2.88 -5.47 -8.81
CA ILE A 30 1.95 -6.53 -8.40
C ILE A 30 0.59 -6.30 -9.06
N ILE A 31 -0.04 -5.13 -8.85
CA ILE A 31 -1.38 -4.84 -9.41
C ILE A 31 -1.41 -5.01 -10.93
N SER A 32 -0.35 -4.59 -11.63
CA SER A 32 -0.25 -4.72 -13.09
C SER A 32 -0.18 -6.18 -13.56
N GLY A 33 0.24 -7.11 -12.70
CA GLY A 33 0.29 -8.54 -12.97
C GLY A 33 -1.04 -9.28 -12.74
N TYR A 34 -2.01 -8.68 -12.06
CA TYR A 34 -3.31 -9.29 -11.78
C TYR A 34 -4.38 -8.78 -12.76
N GLU A 35 -4.83 -9.64 -13.67
CA GLU A 35 -5.96 -9.34 -14.56
C GLU A 35 -7.30 -9.71 -13.90
N GLY A 36 -8.29 -8.82 -14.02
CA GLY A 36 -9.68 -9.09 -13.57
C GLY A 36 -9.95 -8.79 -12.09
N ILE A 37 -9.02 -8.14 -11.39
CA ILE A 37 -9.24 -7.63 -10.02
C ILE A 37 -9.34 -6.11 -10.07
N ASP A 38 -10.41 -5.58 -9.48
CA ASP A 38 -10.59 -4.15 -9.33
C ASP A 38 -9.81 -3.67 -8.09
N VAL A 39 -8.59 -3.18 -8.31
CA VAL A 39 -7.73 -2.61 -7.26
C VAL A 39 -7.61 -1.11 -7.43
N GLN A 40 -8.01 -0.36 -6.41
CA GLN A 40 -7.90 1.09 -6.37
C GLN A 40 -6.72 1.51 -5.51
N LEU A 41 -5.61 1.88 -6.15
CA LEU A 41 -4.43 2.46 -5.49
C LEU A 41 -4.59 3.97 -5.38
N SER A 42 -4.57 4.50 -4.15
CA SER A 42 -4.69 5.92 -3.85
C SER A 42 -3.53 6.42 -3.00
N GLY A 43 -3.11 7.67 -3.21
CA GLY A 43 -2.15 8.35 -2.36
C GLY A 43 -2.86 9.20 -1.31
N ALA A 44 -2.42 9.13 -0.05
CA ALA A 44 -2.88 10.01 1.03
C ALA A 44 -1.72 10.87 1.57
N LEU A 45 -2.03 12.05 2.10
CA LEU A 45 -1.06 12.90 2.80
C LEU A 45 -0.81 12.38 4.24
N CYS A 46 0.11 13.03 4.98
CA CYS A 46 0.44 12.60 6.34
C CYS A 46 -0.83 12.63 7.22
N GLN A 47 -1.19 11.46 7.75
CA GLN A 47 -2.29 11.26 8.70
C GLN A 47 -1.81 11.39 10.14
N GLU A 48 -0.83 12.26 10.41
CA GLU A 48 -0.14 12.44 11.70
C GLU A 48 0.58 11.19 12.26
N GLN A 49 0.54 10.06 11.55
CA GLN A 49 1.26 8.82 11.88
C GLN A 49 2.70 8.81 11.34
N CYS A 50 3.26 9.97 11.02
CA CYS A 50 4.59 10.09 10.43
C CYS A 50 5.71 9.51 11.34
N SER A 51 5.48 9.35 12.65
CA SER A 51 6.36 8.68 13.61
C SER A 51 6.42 7.16 13.46
N LYS A 52 5.38 6.55 12.87
CA LYS A 52 5.27 5.11 12.58
C LYS A 52 5.44 4.82 11.08
N GLY A 53 5.94 5.81 10.33
CA GLY A 53 6.18 5.70 8.90
C GLY A 53 7.29 4.71 8.56
N PRO A 54 7.19 3.98 7.43
CA PRO A 54 6.18 4.13 6.37
C PRO A 54 4.81 3.55 6.74
N VAL A 55 3.74 4.27 6.41
CA VAL A 55 2.35 3.85 6.65
C VAL A 55 1.61 3.63 5.34
N LEU A 56 0.81 2.58 5.29
CA LEU A 56 -0.14 2.27 4.22
C LEU A 56 -1.40 1.63 4.79
N TYR A 57 -2.46 1.59 3.98
CA TYR A 57 -3.74 0.99 4.33
C TYR A 57 -4.14 0.00 3.24
N LEU A 58 -4.57 -1.19 3.65
CA LEU A 58 -5.20 -2.18 2.79
C LEU A 58 -6.66 -2.28 3.24
N GLY A 59 -7.58 -1.72 2.45
CA GLY A 59 -8.94 -1.42 2.87
C GLY A 59 -8.93 -0.49 4.09
N ASP A 60 -9.57 -0.94 5.18
CA ASP A 60 -9.64 -0.22 6.45
C ASP A 60 -8.50 -0.58 7.42
N THR A 61 -7.60 -1.49 7.03
CA THR A 61 -6.51 -1.97 7.91
C THR A 61 -5.25 -1.14 7.70
N MET A 62 -4.76 -0.51 8.76
CA MET A 62 -3.51 0.23 8.76
C MET A 62 -2.31 -0.68 8.99
N PHE A 63 -1.29 -0.55 8.14
CA PHE A 63 0.02 -1.16 8.29
C PHE A 63 1.08 -0.06 8.46
N SER A 64 1.96 -0.24 9.43
CA SER A 64 3.01 0.71 9.79
C SER A 64 4.36 0.05 9.82
N CYS A 65 5.44 0.83 9.66
CA CYS A 65 6.82 0.33 9.57
C CYS A 65 7.00 -0.72 8.45
N VAL A 66 6.24 -0.59 7.36
CA VAL A 66 6.22 -1.62 6.32
C VAL A 66 7.47 -1.52 5.44
N ASP A 67 8.21 -2.61 5.37
CA ASP A 67 9.39 -2.76 4.53
C ASP A 67 9.04 -3.30 3.14
N SER A 68 9.94 -3.02 2.18
CA SER A 68 9.87 -3.51 0.81
C SER A 68 9.86 -5.04 0.68
N SER A 69 10.42 -5.77 1.66
CA SER A 69 10.44 -7.23 1.68
C SER A 69 9.08 -7.84 2.05
N GLU A 70 8.31 -7.19 2.91
CA GLU A 70 7.02 -7.70 3.42
C GLU A 70 5.82 -7.16 2.63
N ILE A 71 5.96 -6.01 1.97
CA ILE A 71 4.85 -5.38 1.24
C ILE A 71 4.30 -6.25 0.12
N ALA A 72 5.15 -7.03 -0.55
CA ALA A 72 4.73 -7.90 -1.64
C ALA A 72 3.74 -8.96 -1.13
N ASP A 73 4.14 -9.70 -0.10
CA ASP A 73 3.31 -10.74 0.52
C ASP A 73 2.01 -10.17 1.10
N LEU A 74 2.06 -9.00 1.73
CA LEU A 74 0.87 -8.34 2.27
C LEU A 74 -0.14 -7.97 1.18
N VAL A 75 0.34 -7.40 0.08
CA VAL A 75 -0.51 -6.96 -1.04
C VAL A 75 -1.09 -8.17 -1.77
N GLU A 76 -0.26 -9.17 -2.07
CA GLU A 76 -0.72 -10.40 -2.70
C GLU A 76 -1.75 -11.13 -1.85
N THR A 77 -1.52 -11.25 -0.54
CA THR A 77 -2.49 -11.85 0.39
C THR A 77 -3.80 -11.06 0.40
N TYR A 78 -3.73 -9.72 0.42
CA TYR A 78 -4.91 -8.86 0.41
C TYR A 78 -5.72 -8.96 -0.89
N ILE A 79 -5.03 -9.04 -2.04
CA ILE A 79 -5.64 -9.19 -3.37
C ILE A 79 -6.30 -10.56 -3.52
N ASN A 80 -5.67 -11.63 -3.03
CA ASN A 80 -6.17 -12.99 -3.14
C ASN A 80 -7.23 -13.38 -2.09
N SER A 81 -7.34 -12.63 -0.99
CA SER A 81 -8.37 -12.82 0.05
C SER A 81 -9.78 -12.44 -0.40
#